data_AF-A0A7W3QNG2-F1
#
_entry.id   AF-A0A7W3QNG2-F1
#
_cell.length_a   1.000
_cell.length_b   1.000
_cell.length_c   1.000
_cell.angle_alpha   90.00
_cell.angle_beta   90.00
_cell.angle_gamma   90.00
#
_symmetry.space_group_name_H-M   'P 1'
#
loop_
_entity.id
_entity.type
_entity.pdbx_description
1 polymer ?
#
loop_
_entity_poly.entity_id
_entity_poly.type
_entity_poly.pdbx_seq_one_letter_code
_entity_poly.pdbx_strand_id
1 'polypeptide(L)'
;MAPEANELYETGVAAIRRGDDARAEELFRRAAAMGHAGSALELGLAAERRGEPEEAERRYREAADGGDPGGVLNLAVLVEKRDVPAAMELYRRAWELGSHAAAFNLGRLYDDDGRGDLEQAATWYGRAAERGNAGAAFNLGFVCADRGDTGGMLESWRRAAELGHPRAAGALGDHHANGGDLDTAVTWFRRAVYQAGDEAAARRLDELYRANGDERRAAYWRDFLAGPGAHSPEFESLASWVSAAAFDRQEQVDDLLTGGLAVDLDARTLTCDGHTYGGVTLLGSFSHLSNTWLWAWANEAFPADHPAIVPLRAVREHGDEHGIAELAAGHQDLSGFPDPHQAATSIAITSGMLLGGNGVVSHGINDGRGTAYVHLDDPALPAAAFDRLRAPRLLTTAAGIFPGEARRVVRGFLSHHGFRIRESAEVIDGRSGAGDQVTVGFTGDGLIRAMTVGREPAGG
;
A
#
# COMPACT_ATOMS: atom_id res chain seq x y z
N MET A 1 44.28 -15.30 -1.84
CA MET A 1 43.33 -16.00 -0.95
C MET A 1 43.35 -17.48 -1.28
N ALA A 2 43.45 -18.37 -0.29
CA ALA A 2 43.46 -19.82 -0.52
C ALA A 2 42.04 -20.33 -0.85
N PRO A 3 41.83 -21.16 -1.89
CA PRO A 3 40.52 -21.71 -2.26
C PRO A 3 39.77 -22.37 -1.10
N GLU A 4 40.51 -23.05 -0.22
CA GLU A 4 39.98 -23.71 0.98
C GLU A 4 39.34 -22.72 1.97
N ALA A 5 39.88 -21.51 2.13
CA ALA A 5 39.32 -20.51 3.05
C ALA A 5 37.95 -20.00 2.56
N ASN A 6 37.78 -19.88 1.24
CA ASN A 6 36.51 -19.49 0.63
C ASN A 6 35.47 -20.62 0.75
N GLU A 7 35.87 -21.88 0.56
CA GLU A 7 34.98 -23.03 0.74
C GLU A 7 34.47 -23.15 2.19
N LEU A 8 35.35 -22.93 3.16
CA LEU A 8 34.98 -22.90 4.58
C LEU A 8 33.98 -21.78 4.89
N TYR A 9 34.18 -20.59 4.31
CA TYR A 9 33.26 -19.47 4.44
C TYR A 9 31.88 -19.79 3.86
N GLU A 10 31.80 -20.25 2.61
CA GLU A 10 30.52 -20.61 1.96
C GLU A 10 29.77 -21.71 2.73
N THR A 11 30.51 -22.70 3.24
CA THR A 11 29.95 -23.76 4.08
C THR A 11 29.41 -23.20 5.40
N GLY A 12 30.09 -22.22 5.99
CA GLY A 12 29.65 -21.51 7.19
C GLY A 12 28.37 -20.72 6.96
N VAL A 13 28.29 -19.96 5.87
CA VAL A 13 27.07 -19.24 5.47
C VAL A 13 25.90 -20.21 5.26
N ALA A 14 26.16 -21.37 4.63
CA ALA A 14 25.13 -22.40 4.47
C ALA A 14 24.69 -23.02 5.80
N ALA A 15 25.56 -23.08 6.82
CA ALA A 15 25.22 -23.56 8.16
C ALA A 15 24.31 -22.58 8.90
N ILE A 16 24.56 -21.26 8.80
CA ILE A 16 23.64 -20.22 9.31
C ILE A 16 22.24 -20.40 8.71
N ARG A 17 22.13 -20.59 7.39
CA ARG A 17 20.82 -20.79 6.72
C ARG A 17 20.05 -22.01 7.23
N ARG A 18 20.74 -22.97 7.84
CA ARG A 18 20.15 -24.17 8.45
C ARG A 18 19.95 -24.04 9.97
N GLY A 19 20.29 -22.90 10.57
CA GLY A 19 20.19 -22.65 12.01
C GLY A 19 21.29 -23.32 12.85
N ASP A 20 22.43 -23.69 12.24
CA ASP A 20 23.56 -24.33 12.93
C ASP A 20 24.69 -23.32 13.18
N ASP A 21 24.45 -22.39 14.10
CA ASP A 21 25.35 -21.26 14.41
C ASP A 21 26.70 -21.73 14.98
N ALA A 22 26.69 -22.80 15.78
CA ALA A 22 27.91 -23.34 16.38
C ALA A 22 28.89 -23.86 15.32
N ARG A 23 28.36 -24.61 14.34
CA ARG A 23 29.14 -25.08 13.20
C ARG A 23 29.59 -23.94 12.31
N ALA A 24 28.73 -22.96 12.06
CA ALA A 24 29.08 -21.78 11.28
C ALA A 24 30.28 -21.04 11.90
N GLU A 25 30.24 -20.81 13.22
CA GLU A 25 31.31 -20.11 13.93
C GLU A 25 32.65 -20.89 13.88
N GLU A 26 32.62 -22.22 14.00
CA GLU A 26 33.82 -23.05 13.84
C GLU A 26 34.43 -22.90 12.45
N LEU A 27 33.61 -22.96 11.41
CA LEU A 27 34.03 -22.82 10.02
C LEU A 27 34.62 -21.43 9.76
N PHE A 28 33.99 -20.38 10.29
CA PHE A 28 34.51 -19.02 10.20
C PHE A 28 35.82 -18.84 10.95
N ARG A 29 35.99 -19.43 12.15
CA ARG A 29 37.29 -19.39 12.86
C ARG A 29 38.41 -20.00 12.03
N ARG A 30 38.16 -21.13 11.37
CA ARG A 30 39.14 -21.78 10.50
C ARG A 30 39.46 -20.93 9.27
N ALA A 31 38.45 -20.41 8.59
CA ALA A 31 38.63 -19.54 7.43
C ALA A 31 39.35 -18.22 7.78
N ALA A 32 38.97 -17.59 8.90
CA ALA A 32 39.60 -16.36 9.39
C ALA A 32 41.07 -16.58 9.77
N ALA A 33 41.42 -17.74 10.37
CA ALA A 33 42.81 -18.11 10.63
C ALA A 33 43.65 -18.26 9.35
N MET A 34 43.01 -18.45 8.19
CA MET A 34 43.64 -18.45 6.87
C MET A 34 43.61 -17.08 6.17
N GLY A 35 43.21 -16.02 6.87
CA GLY A 35 43.13 -14.65 6.36
C GLY A 35 41.83 -14.32 5.62
N HIS A 36 40.76 -15.10 5.79
CA HIS A 36 39.48 -14.79 5.16
C HIS A 36 38.77 -13.61 5.83
N ALA A 37 38.79 -12.46 5.16
CA ALA A 37 38.30 -11.18 5.68
C ALA A 37 36.79 -11.22 6.02
N GLY A 38 35.97 -11.81 5.14
CA GLY A 38 34.53 -11.97 5.39
C GLY A 38 34.23 -12.89 6.59
N SER A 39 35.09 -13.87 6.87
CA SER A 39 34.93 -14.72 8.06
C SER A 39 35.33 -14.00 9.34
N ALA A 40 36.34 -13.13 9.27
CA ALA A 40 36.67 -12.25 10.38
C ALA A 40 35.51 -11.29 10.70
N LEU A 41 34.82 -10.75 9.69
CA LEU A 41 33.61 -9.95 9.89
C LEU A 41 32.53 -10.74 10.65
N GLU A 42 32.21 -11.96 10.20
CA GLU A 42 31.18 -12.80 10.85
C GLU A 42 31.50 -13.10 12.32
N LEU A 43 32.77 -13.35 12.63
CA LEU A 43 33.22 -13.54 14.02
C LEU A 43 33.12 -12.26 14.85
N GLY A 44 33.37 -11.09 14.24
CA GLY A 44 33.17 -9.81 14.90
C GLY A 44 31.72 -9.55 15.25
N LEU A 45 30.79 -9.81 14.31
CA LEU A 45 29.35 -9.72 14.55
C LEU A 45 28.88 -10.71 15.63
N ALA A 46 29.43 -11.92 15.66
CA ALA A 46 29.14 -12.90 16.71
C ALA A 46 29.62 -12.42 18.09
N ALA A 47 30.84 -11.87 18.18
CA ALA A 47 31.37 -11.30 19.40
C ALA A 47 30.53 -10.11 19.91
N GLU A 48 30.07 -9.24 19.00
CA GLU A 48 29.17 -8.13 19.34
C GLU A 48 27.86 -8.64 19.94
N ARG A 49 27.23 -9.67 19.34
CA ARG A 49 26.01 -10.30 19.89
C ARG A 49 26.22 -10.90 21.28
N ARG A 50 27.45 -11.33 21.61
CA ARG A 50 27.81 -11.83 22.94
C ARG A 50 28.18 -10.72 23.93
N GLY A 51 28.25 -9.46 23.49
CA GLY A 51 28.68 -8.34 24.34
C GLY A 51 30.19 -8.35 24.62
N GLU A 52 31.00 -8.80 23.66
CA GLU A 52 32.46 -8.89 23.74
C GLU A 52 33.12 -7.81 22.86
N PRO A 53 33.12 -6.51 23.27
CA PRO A 53 33.49 -5.40 22.39
C PRO A 53 34.97 -5.41 21.96
N GLU A 54 35.88 -5.85 22.83
CA GLU A 54 37.32 -5.94 22.50
C GLU A 54 37.59 -7.03 21.47
N GLU A 55 36.87 -8.15 21.55
CA GLU A 55 36.92 -9.23 20.57
C GLU A 55 36.36 -8.73 19.23
N ALA A 56 35.17 -8.11 19.25
CA ALA A 56 34.54 -7.56 18.05
C ALA A 56 35.45 -6.56 17.33
N GLU A 57 36.05 -5.61 18.05
CA GLU A 57 36.99 -4.64 17.48
C GLU A 57 38.21 -5.32 16.84
N ARG A 58 38.77 -6.34 17.49
CA ARG A 58 39.90 -7.08 16.93
C ARG A 58 39.52 -7.78 15.63
N ARG A 59 38.36 -8.43 15.59
CA ARG A 59 37.85 -9.12 14.40
C ARG A 59 37.50 -8.17 13.26
N TYR A 60 36.90 -7.02 13.55
CA TYR A 60 36.65 -6.01 12.52
C TYR A 60 37.95 -5.42 11.97
N ARG A 61 38.99 -5.26 12.80
CA ARG A 61 40.32 -4.85 12.32
C ARG A 61 40.93 -5.91 11.40
N GLU A 62 40.88 -7.18 11.77
CA GLU A 62 41.31 -8.30 10.90
C GLU A 62 40.57 -8.28 9.55
N ALA A 63 39.24 -8.08 9.56
CA ALA A 63 38.43 -7.97 8.35
C ALA A 63 38.79 -6.71 7.52
N ALA A 64 38.97 -5.56 8.17
CA ALA A 64 39.32 -4.30 7.54
C ALA A 64 40.71 -4.35 6.88
N ASP A 65 41.69 -4.97 7.53
CA ASP A 65 43.03 -5.18 6.97
C ASP A 65 42.99 -6.13 5.77
N GLY A 66 42.08 -7.12 5.80
CA GLY A 66 41.77 -8.00 4.67
C GLY A 66 40.95 -7.36 3.54
N GLY A 67 40.57 -6.08 3.67
CA GLY A 67 39.84 -5.33 2.64
C GLY A 67 38.34 -5.60 2.58
N ASP A 68 37.75 -6.19 3.62
CA ASP A 68 36.31 -6.43 3.67
C ASP A 68 35.52 -5.13 3.93
N PRO A 69 34.58 -4.73 3.04
CA PRO A 69 33.83 -3.48 3.19
C PRO A 69 32.97 -3.40 4.46
N GLY A 70 32.42 -4.53 4.92
CA GLY A 70 31.64 -4.60 6.16
C GLY A 70 32.54 -4.51 7.39
N GLY A 71 33.72 -5.13 7.36
CA GLY A 71 34.75 -5.03 8.38
C GLY A 71 35.24 -3.60 8.58
N VAL A 72 35.56 -2.90 7.48
CA VAL A 72 35.96 -1.48 7.54
C VAL A 72 34.82 -0.61 8.08
N LEU A 73 33.57 -0.82 7.64
CA LEU A 73 32.40 -0.08 8.12
C LEU A 73 32.20 -0.24 9.64
N ASN A 74 32.20 -1.48 10.14
CA ASN A 74 31.96 -1.75 11.55
C ASN A 74 33.12 -1.25 12.43
N LEU A 75 34.36 -1.36 11.94
CA LEU A 75 35.50 -0.74 12.63
C LEU A 75 35.34 0.79 12.72
N ALA A 76 34.89 1.45 11.64
CA ALA A 76 34.63 2.89 11.64
C ALA A 76 33.61 3.29 12.71
N VAL A 77 32.50 2.56 12.82
CA VAL A 77 31.45 2.78 13.85
C VAL A 77 32.03 2.69 15.27
N LEU A 78 32.91 1.72 15.54
CA LEU A 78 33.56 1.58 16.86
C LEU A 78 34.56 2.71 17.14
N VAL A 79 35.32 3.12 16.12
CA VAL A 79 36.35 4.16 16.24
C VAL A 79 35.71 5.56 16.35
N GLU A 80 34.53 5.78 15.79
CA GLU A 80 33.87 7.10 15.80
C GLU A 80 33.74 7.70 17.20
N LYS A 81 33.41 6.88 18.21
CA LYS A 81 33.26 7.33 19.60
C LYS A 81 34.54 7.89 20.22
N ARG A 82 35.72 7.51 19.70
CA ARG A 82 37.03 7.90 20.24
C ARG A 82 37.78 8.88 19.33
N ASP A 83 37.60 8.77 18.02
CA ASP A 83 38.35 9.52 17.01
C ASP A 83 37.50 9.65 15.74
N VAL A 84 36.77 10.77 15.66
CA VAL A 84 35.89 11.08 14.52
C VAL A 84 36.69 11.22 13.22
N PRO A 85 37.82 11.96 13.15
CA PRO A 85 38.64 12.02 11.94
C PRO A 85 39.08 10.63 11.43
N ALA A 86 39.55 9.74 12.31
CA ALA A 86 39.94 8.39 11.91
C ALA A 86 38.74 7.57 11.40
N ALA A 87 37.57 7.71 12.04
CA ALA A 87 36.35 7.06 11.57
C ALA A 87 35.91 7.58 10.20
N MET A 88 36.03 8.88 9.92
CA MET A 88 35.73 9.43 8.59
C MET A 88 36.61 8.83 7.49
N GLU A 89 37.91 8.64 7.73
CA GLU A 89 38.80 7.96 6.78
C GLU A 89 38.36 6.50 6.55
N LEU A 90 38.02 5.78 7.62
CA LEU A 90 37.51 4.42 7.51
C LEU A 90 36.17 4.35 6.76
N TYR A 91 35.25 5.28 7.00
CA TYR A 91 34.00 5.33 6.23
C TYR A 91 34.23 5.62 4.74
N ARG A 92 35.16 6.54 4.39
CA ARG A 92 35.50 6.77 2.97
C ARG A 92 36.06 5.51 2.33
N ARG A 93 36.97 4.82 3.02
CA ARG A 93 37.52 3.54 2.57
C ARG A 93 36.43 2.47 2.43
N ALA A 94 35.51 2.38 3.39
CA ALA A 94 34.39 1.42 3.32
C ALA A 94 33.50 1.70 2.11
N TRP A 95 33.19 2.97 1.82
CA TRP A 95 32.44 3.37 0.63
C TRP A 95 33.17 2.97 -0.67
N GLU A 96 34.47 3.25 -0.77
CA GLU A 96 35.31 2.88 -1.93
C GLU A 96 35.35 1.36 -2.16
N LEU A 97 35.30 0.57 -1.08
CA LEU A 97 35.22 -0.90 -1.12
C LEU A 97 33.81 -1.44 -1.39
N GLY A 98 32.79 -0.57 -1.52
CA GLY A 98 31.42 -0.95 -1.87
C GLY A 98 30.42 -0.99 -0.71
N SER A 99 30.81 -0.57 0.50
CA SER A 99 29.91 -0.45 1.65
C SER A 99 29.06 0.82 1.55
N HIS A 100 27.92 0.76 0.87
CA HIS A 100 27.08 1.94 0.62
C HIS A 100 26.51 2.59 1.90
N ALA A 101 26.37 1.83 2.98
CA ALA A 101 25.96 2.36 4.28
C ALA A 101 26.93 3.40 4.86
N ALA A 102 28.22 3.37 4.46
CA ALA A 102 29.22 4.31 4.93
C ALA A 102 28.92 5.76 4.51
N ALA A 103 28.31 5.97 3.33
CA ALA A 103 27.95 7.31 2.87
C ALA A 103 26.93 8.00 3.77
N PHE A 104 25.97 7.26 4.34
CA PHE A 104 25.02 7.83 5.31
C PHE A 104 25.73 8.32 6.58
N ASN A 105 26.68 7.53 7.11
CA ASN A 105 27.44 7.91 8.30
C ASN A 105 28.35 9.11 8.04
N LEU A 106 28.99 9.18 6.86
CA LEU A 106 29.74 10.36 6.45
C LEU A 106 28.85 11.60 6.36
N GLY A 107 27.66 11.48 5.75
CA GLY A 107 26.69 12.56 5.70
C GLY A 107 26.36 13.10 7.09
N ARG A 108 26.06 12.20 8.04
CA ARG A 108 25.78 12.56 9.44
C ARG A 108 26.94 13.27 10.14
N LEU A 109 28.17 12.78 9.95
CA LEU A 109 29.36 13.38 10.57
C LEU A 109 29.69 14.76 9.99
N TYR A 110 29.44 14.97 8.70
CA TYR A 110 29.61 16.28 8.09
C TYR A 110 28.49 17.25 8.44
N ASP A 111 27.27 16.77 8.64
CA ASP A 111 26.11 17.58 9.02
C ASP A 111 26.29 18.20 10.43
N ASP A 112 26.71 17.39 11.42
CA ASP A 112 26.91 17.79 12.82
C ASP A 112 25.70 18.59 13.40
N ASP A 113 24.51 18.02 13.22
CA ASP A 113 23.23 18.64 13.58
C ASP A 113 23.04 20.05 12.94
N GLY A 114 23.35 20.19 11.65
CA GLY A 114 23.22 21.42 10.89
C GLY A 114 24.34 22.45 11.11
N ARG A 115 25.42 22.10 11.82
CA ARG A 115 26.51 23.04 12.19
C ARG A 115 27.84 22.76 11.49
N GLY A 116 27.95 21.62 10.81
CA GLY A 116 29.17 21.19 10.13
C GLY A 116 29.29 21.71 8.70
N ASP A 117 29.97 20.92 7.85
CA ASP A 117 30.13 21.21 6.43
C ASP A 117 28.91 20.67 5.65
N LEU A 118 27.91 21.53 5.49
CA LEU A 118 26.65 21.18 4.83
C LEU A 118 26.80 20.86 3.34
N GLU A 119 27.88 21.29 2.67
CA GLU A 119 28.15 20.91 1.29
C GLU A 119 28.59 19.45 1.21
N GLN A 120 29.49 19.05 2.10
CA GLN A 120 29.92 17.67 2.22
C GLN A 120 28.80 16.77 2.75
N ALA A 121 28.01 17.23 3.72
CA ALA A 121 26.85 16.51 4.23
C ALA A 121 25.87 16.20 3.08
N ALA A 122 25.52 17.21 2.28
CA ALA A 122 24.64 17.06 1.14
C ALA A 122 25.21 16.07 0.10
N THR A 123 26.51 16.14 -0.17
CA THR A 123 27.20 15.24 -1.11
C THR A 123 27.10 13.78 -0.66
N TRP A 124 27.36 13.51 0.62
CA TRP A 124 27.36 12.14 1.15
C TRP A 124 25.96 11.58 1.35
N TYR A 125 25.01 12.39 1.84
CA TYR A 125 23.62 11.97 1.90
C TYR A 125 23.01 11.74 0.51
N GLY A 126 23.33 12.58 -0.48
CA GLY A 126 22.92 12.39 -1.87
C GLY A 126 23.40 11.04 -2.42
N ARG A 127 24.68 10.70 -2.22
CA ARG A 127 25.24 9.39 -2.62
C ARG A 127 24.53 8.21 -1.97
N ALA A 128 24.18 8.31 -0.69
CA ALA A 128 23.43 7.27 0.00
C ALA A 128 21.98 7.16 -0.50
N ALA A 129 21.32 8.29 -0.76
CA ALA A 129 19.97 8.36 -1.33
C ALA A 129 19.91 7.79 -2.76
N GLU A 130 20.94 8.00 -3.57
CA GLU A 130 21.12 7.38 -4.89
C GLU A 130 21.16 5.86 -4.84
N ARG A 131 21.65 5.30 -3.72
CA ARG A 131 21.68 3.85 -3.45
C ARG A 131 20.42 3.34 -2.75
N GLY A 132 19.36 4.15 -2.68
CA GLY A 132 18.07 3.76 -2.11
C GLY A 132 17.95 3.94 -0.60
N ASN A 133 18.89 4.65 0.06
CA ASN A 133 18.76 4.92 1.49
C ASN A 133 17.72 6.03 1.75
N ALA A 134 16.53 5.63 2.19
CA ALA A 134 15.41 6.53 2.47
C ALA A 134 15.72 7.55 3.58
N GLY A 135 16.46 7.13 4.62
CA GLY A 135 16.89 8.00 5.73
C GLY A 135 17.90 9.06 5.29
N ALA A 136 18.81 8.71 4.38
CA ALA A 136 19.74 9.66 3.78
C ALA A 136 19.01 10.73 2.96
N ALA A 137 18.03 10.33 2.15
CA ALA A 137 17.20 11.26 1.38
C ALA A 137 16.41 12.20 2.31
N PHE A 138 15.90 11.69 3.43
CA PHE A 138 15.19 12.50 4.41
C PHE A 138 16.12 13.54 5.08
N ASN A 139 17.31 13.13 5.51
CA ASN A 139 18.30 14.02 6.11
C ASN A 139 18.86 15.04 5.13
N LEU A 140 19.06 14.65 3.86
CA LEU A 140 19.44 15.58 2.79
C LEU A 140 18.45 16.74 2.69
N GLY A 141 17.16 16.47 2.89
CA GLY A 141 16.16 17.53 2.87
C GLY A 141 16.37 18.59 3.96
N PHE A 142 16.73 18.18 5.18
CA PHE A 142 17.09 19.13 6.25
C PHE A 142 18.36 19.90 5.91
N VAL A 143 19.40 19.23 5.41
CA VAL A 143 20.64 19.89 4.98
C VAL A 143 20.37 20.93 3.88
N CYS A 144 19.51 20.62 2.91
CA CYS A 144 19.07 21.59 1.90
C CYS A 144 18.32 22.77 2.55
N ALA A 145 17.42 22.51 3.50
CA ALA A 145 16.69 23.57 4.22
C ALA A 145 17.64 24.51 5.00
N ASP A 146 18.61 23.95 5.72
CA ASP A 146 19.61 24.72 6.47
C ASP A 146 20.52 25.57 5.57
N ARG A 147 20.70 25.12 4.32
CA ARG A 147 21.38 25.87 3.25
C ARG A 147 20.48 26.89 2.54
N GLY A 148 19.20 26.98 2.91
CA GLY A 148 18.21 27.85 2.25
C GLY A 148 17.71 27.35 0.88
N ASP A 149 17.98 26.09 0.53
CA ASP A 149 17.53 25.45 -0.70
C ASP A 149 16.20 24.70 -0.48
N THR A 150 15.09 25.45 -0.55
CA THR A 150 13.75 24.88 -0.41
C THR A 150 13.41 23.89 -1.54
N GLY A 151 13.94 24.09 -2.75
CA GLY A 151 13.71 23.19 -3.88
C GLY A 151 14.34 21.83 -3.64
N GLY A 152 15.62 21.81 -3.27
CA GLY A 152 16.34 20.59 -2.92
C GLY A 152 15.76 19.88 -1.69
N MET A 153 15.25 20.64 -0.71
CA MET A 153 14.53 20.07 0.44
C MET A 153 13.32 19.25 0.00
N LEU A 154 12.44 19.84 -0.82
CA LEU A 154 11.22 19.19 -1.29
C LEU A 154 11.51 17.98 -2.18
N GLU A 155 12.49 18.08 -3.06
CA GLU A 155 12.92 16.95 -3.91
C GLU A 155 13.44 15.78 -3.05
N SER A 156 14.28 16.08 -2.06
CA SER A 156 14.88 15.09 -1.18
C SER A 156 13.85 14.39 -0.30
N TRP A 157 12.91 15.13 0.28
CA TRP A 157 11.81 14.53 1.05
C TRP A 157 10.83 13.75 0.17
N ARG A 158 10.54 14.20 -1.07
CA ARG A 158 9.73 13.42 -2.02
C ARG A 158 10.40 12.08 -2.31
N ARG A 159 11.69 12.09 -2.63
CA ARG A 159 12.48 10.87 -2.86
C ARG A 159 12.49 9.97 -1.62
N ALA A 160 12.63 10.53 -0.42
CA ALA A 160 12.56 9.77 0.82
C ALA A 160 11.19 9.08 1.00
N ALA A 161 10.09 9.78 0.69
CA ALA A 161 8.74 9.20 0.73
C ALA A 161 8.52 8.12 -0.33
N GLU A 162 9.11 8.25 -1.51
CA GLU A 162 9.11 7.22 -2.56
C GLU A 162 9.92 5.98 -2.17
N LEU A 163 10.99 6.16 -1.41
CA LEU A 163 11.78 5.08 -0.81
C LEU A 163 11.16 4.50 0.48
N GLY A 164 9.97 4.97 0.89
CA GLY A 164 9.25 4.44 2.06
C GLY A 164 9.73 4.97 3.41
N HIS A 165 10.37 6.15 3.47
CA HIS A 165 10.75 6.75 4.75
C HIS A 165 9.50 7.13 5.58
N PRO A 166 9.38 6.67 6.83
CA PRO A 166 8.13 6.75 7.59
C PRO A 166 7.65 8.17 7.91
N ARG A 167 8.57 9.15 7.93
CA ARG A 167 8.27 10.54 8.31
C ARG A 167 8.28 11.52 7.13
N ALA A 168 8.73 11.09 5.95
CA ALA A 168 8.99 12.02 4.86
C ALA A 168 7.70 12.59 4.25
N ALA A 169 6.69 11.73 4.05
CA ALA A 169 5.38 12.17 3.60
C ALA A 169 4.71 13.13 4.61
N GLY A 170 4.78 12.84 5.91
CA GLY A 170 4.28 13.75 6.95
C GLY A 170 4.96 15.13 6.92
N ALA A 171 6.28 15.17 6.76
CA ALA A 171 7.04 16.42 6.66
C ALA A 171 6.67 17.25 5.43
N LEU A 172 6.44 16.61 4.27
CA LEU A 172 5.90 17.28 3.08
C LEU A 172 4.49 17.85 3.36
N GLY A 173 3.64 17.06 4.04
CA GLY A 173 2.31 17.51 4.47
C GLY A 173 2.38 18.78 5.32
N ASP A 174 3.22 18.78 6.36
CA ASP A 174 3.41 19.93 7.25
C ASP A 174 3.94 21.15 6.48
N HIS A 175 4.90 20.96 5.56
CA HIS A 175 5.43 22.05 4.74
C HIS A 175 4.32 22.72 3.89
N HIS A 176 3.54 21.92 3.15
CA HIS A 176 2.46 22.45 2.32
C HIS A 176 1.35 23.11 3.16
N ALA A 177 1.00 22.52 4.32
CA ALA A 177 0.02 23.09 5.23
C ALA A 177 0.46 24.47 5.75
N ASN A 178 1.73 24.61 6.15
CA ASN A 178 2.30 25.88 6.60
C ASN A 178 2.36 26.92 5.46
N GLY A 179 2.52 26.47 4.21
CA GLY A 179 2.42 27.31 3.02
C GLY A 179 0.99 27.68 2.58
N GLY A 180 -0.03 27.14 3.26
CA GLY A 180 -1.44 27.35 2.93
C GLY A 180 -1.99 26.47 1.79
N ASP A 181 -1.18 25.54 1.27
CA ASP A 181 -1.57 24.57 0.24
C ASP A 181 -2.16 23.32 0.90
N LEU A 182 -3.39 23.45 1.39
CA LEU A 182 -4.05 22.41 2.18
C LEU A 182 -4.37 21.15 1.38
N ASP A 183 -4.66 21.27 0.08
CA ASP A 183 -4.98 20.13 -0.77
C ASP A 183 -3.77 19.21 -0.94
N THR A 184 -2.61 19.79 -1.28
CA THR A 184 -1.36 19.01 -1.37
C THR A 184 -0.93 18.47 -0.01
N ALA A 185 -1.16 19.22 1.07
CA ALA A 185 -0.89 18.75 2.42
C ALA A 185 -1.70 17.49 2.77
N VAL A 186 -3.00 17.50 2.47
CA VAL A 186 -3.89 16.36 2.65
C VAL A 186 -3.39 15.13 1.88
N THR A 187 -2.97 15.30 0.62
CA THR A 187 -2.42 14.19 -0.18
C THR A 187 -1.22 13.54 0.50
N TRP A 188 -0.28 14.35 1.00
CA TRP A 188 0.91 13.84 1.67
C TRP A 188 0.62 13.22 3.04
N PHE A 189 -0.26 13.82 3.85
CA PHE A 189 -0.66 13.23 5.12
C PHE A 189 -1.36 11.88 4.93
N ARG A 190 -2.29 11.78 3.96
CA ARG A 190 -2.93 10.50 3.62
C ARG A 190 -1.91 9.44 3.28
N ARG A 191 -0.95 9.78 2.41
CA ARG A 191 0.15 8.88 2.05
C ARG A 191 0.96 8.44 3.27
N ALA A 192 1.27 9.36 4.19
CA ALA A 192 1.99 9.03 5.42
C ALA A 192 1.23 8.02 6.28
N VAL A 193 -0.07 8.21 6.44
CA VAL A 193 -0.92 7.26 7.19
C VAL A 193 -0.95 5.89 6.50
N TYR A 194 -1.24 5.85 5.20
CA TYR A 194 -1.45 4.58 4.49
C TYR A 194 -0.17 3.78 4.26
N GLN A 195 0.98 4.44 4.11
CA GLN A 195 2.25 3.75 3.85
C GLN A 195 3.05 3.46 5.11
N ALA A 196 2.91 4.28 6.15
CA ALA A 196 3.76 4.20 7.35
C ALA A 196 2.98 4.14 8.68
N GLY A 197 1.65 4.19 8.66
CA GLY A 197 0.84 4.22 9.88
C GLY A 197 1.08 5.49 10.71
N ASP A 198 1.42 6.61 10.06
CA ASP A 198 1.76 7.86 10.76
C ASP A 198 0.53 8.45 11.48
N GLU A 199 0.40 8.16 12.76
CA GLU A 199 -0.66 8.70 13.61
C GLU A 199 -0.66 10.23 13.72
N ALA A 200 0.51 10.87 13.61
CA ALA A 200 0.58 12.34 13.65
C ALA A 200 -0.06 12.92 12.39
N ALA A 201 0.18 12.32 11.23
CA ALA A 201 -0.49 12.68 9.99
C ALA A 201 -2.01 12.45 10.05
N ALA A 202 -2.47 11.37 10.70
CA ALA A 202 -3.90 11.13 10.92
C ALA A 202 -4.54 12.23 11.77
N ARG A 203 -3.87 12.67 12.86
CA ARG A 203 -4.32 13.81 13.68
C ARG A 203 -4.37 15.11 12.88
N ARG A 204 -3.38 15.37 12.02
CA ARG A 204 -3.38 16.54 11.12
C ARG A 204 -4.56 16.52 10.17
N LEU A 205 -4.94 15.35 9.63
CA LEU A 205 -6.11 15.23 8.76
C LEU A 205 -7.43 15.53 9.51
N ASP A 206 -7.63 15.01 10.73
CA ASP A 206 -8.79 15.37 11.57
C ASP A 206 -8.85 16.89 11.78
N GLU A 207 -7.73 17.51 12.20
CA GLU A 207 -7.63 18.96 12.40
C GLU A 207 -8.02 19.76 11.16
N LEU A 208 -7.47 19.40 9.99
CA LEU A 208 -7.71 20.09 8.73
C LEU A 208 -9.15 19.96 8.26
N TYR A 209 -9.72 18.75 8.28
CA TYR A 209 -11.10 18.53 7.85
C TYR A 209 -12.10 19.21 8.76
N ARG A 210 -11.89 19.15 10.08
CA ARG A 210 -12.74 19.84 11.05
C ARG A 210 -12.67 21.35 10.87
N ALA A 211 -11.48 21.91 10.61
CA ALA A 211 -11.33 23.34 10.30
C ALA A 211 -12.07 23.75 9.02
N ASN A 212 -12.17 22.85 8.04
CA ASN A 212 -12.93 23.06 6.81
C ASN A 212 -14.43 22.69 6.91
N GLY A 213 -14.91 22.28 8.09
CA GLY A 213 -16.30 21.89 8.32
C GLY A 213 -16.70 20.51 7.78
N ASP A 214 -15.73 19.68 7.40
CA ASP A 214 -15.95 18.31 6.90
C ASP A 214 -15.87 17.30 8.05
N GLU A 215 -16.91 17.26 8.89
CA GLU A 215 -16.94 16.40 10.08
C GLU A 215 -16.87 14.91 9.71
N ARG A 216 -17.37 14.51 8.54
CA ARG A 216 -17.34 13.10 8.12
C ARG A 216 -15.92 12.60 7.90
N ARG A 217 -15.12 13.36 7.14
CA ARG A 217 -13.70 13.02 6.97
C ARG A 217 -12.94 13.17 8.28
N ALA A 218 -13.22 14.22 9.05
CA ALA A 218 -12.59 14.42 10.35
C ALA A 218 -12.80 13.23 11.29
N ALA A 219 -14.04 12.73 11.39
CA ALA A 219 -14.39 11.56 12.21
C ALA A 219 -13.65 10.30 11.76
N TYR A 220 -13.58 10.02 10.44
CA TYR A 220 -12.81 8.88 9.92
C TYR A 220 -11.35 8.90 10.37
N TRP A 221 -10.67 10.05 10.23
CA TRP A 221 -9.26 10.18 10.62
C TRP A 221 -9.05 10.18 12.14
N ARG A 222 -10.04 10.61 12.91
CA ARG A 222 -10.04 10.49 14.37
C ARG A 222 -10.13 9.04 14.81
N ASP A 223 -11.03 8.28 14.21
CA ASP A 223 -11.27 6.87 14.52
C ASP A 223 -10.14 5.97 14.01
N PHE A 224 -9.44 6.36 12.94
CA PHE A 224 -8.30 5.64 12.39
C PHE A 224 -7.27 5.23 13.46
N LEU A 225 -7.02 6.11 14.45
CA LEU A 225 -6.07 5.86 15.55
C LEU A 225 -6.46 4.67 16.44
N ALA A 226 -7.75 4.32 16.50
CA ALA A 226 -8.27 3.19 17.25
C ALA A 226 -8.48 1.95 16.37
N GLY A 227 -8.24 2.05 15.06
CA GLY A 227 -8.63 1.08 14.05
C GLY A 227 -9.97 1.49 13.41
N PRO A 228 -10.00 1.81 12.09
CA PRO A 228 -11.21 2.30 11.45
C PRO A 228 -12.29 1.20 11.44
N GLY A 229 -13.50 1.56 11.87
CA GLY A 229 -14.69 0.69 11.81
C GLY A 229 -15.52 0.83 10.54
N ALA A 230 -15.07 1.67 9.59
CA ALA A 230 -15.73 1.97 8.34
C ALA A 230 -14.69 2.28 7.25
N HIS A 231 -15.13 2.28 6.00
CA HIS A 231 -14.29 2.67 4.88
C HIS A 231 -14.07 4.19 4.85
N SER A 232 -13.03 4.62 4.13
CA SER A 232 -12.77 6.03 3.86
C SER A 232 -13.97 6.68 3.15
N PRO A 233 -14.28 7.97 3.43
CA PRO A 233 -15.37 8.66 2.74
C PRO A 233 -15.22 8.69 1.21
N GLU A 234 -13.99 8.65 0.71
CA GLU A 234 -13.67 8.53 -0.72
C GLU A 234 -14.09 7.17 -1.27
N PHE A 235 -13.71 6.08 -0.58
CA PHE A 235 -14.14 4.74 -0.96
C PHE A 235 -15.64 4.59 -0.87
N GLU A 236 -16.28 5.05 0.20
CA GLU A 236 -17.74 4.99 0.35
C GLU A 236 -18.46 5.78 -0.76
N SER A 237 -17.91 6.93 -1.17
CA SER A 237 -18.45 7.70 -2.30
C SER A 237 -18.39 6.90 -3.61
N LEU A 238 -17.28 6.21 -3.87
CA LEU A 238 -17.15 5.36 -5.05
C LEU A 238 -18.05 4.12 -4.97
N ALA A 239 -17.97 3.38 -3.86
CA ALA A 239 -18.67 2.13 -3.64
C ALA A 239 -20.19 2.34 -3.69
N SER A 240 -20.71 3.39 -3.03
CA SER A 240 -22.13 3.71 -3.08
C SER A 240 -22.60 4.09 -4.49
N TRP A 241 -21.79 4.79 -5.29
CA TRP A 241 -22.11 5.12 -6.69
C TRP A 241 -22.31 3.86 -7.54
N VAL A 242 -21.45 2.85 -7.40
CA VAL A 242 -21.53 1.62 -8.22
C VAL A 242 -22.44 0.54 -7.63
N SER A 243 -22.73 0.60 -6.33
CA SER A 243 -23.34 -0.47 -5.52
C SER A 243 -24.58 -1.13 -6.12
N ALA A 244 -25.62 -0.37 -6.45
CA ALA A 244 -26.89 -0.94 -6.92
C ALA A 244 -26.75 -1.65 -8.28
N ALA A 245 -25.93 -1.10 -9.19
CA ALA A 245 -25.60 -1.75 -10.45
C ALA A 245 -24.72 -2.99 -10.23
N ALA A 246 -23.82 -2.94 -9.25
CA ALA A 246 -22.98 -4.06 -8.86
C ALA A 246 -23.81 -5.22 -8.31
N PHE A 247 -24.84 -4.97 -7.50
CA PHE A 247 -25.74 -6.02 -7.01
C PHE A 247 -26.55 -6.67 -8.13
N ASP A 248 -27.01 -5.89 -9.10
CA ASP A 248 -27.71 -6.44 -10.26
C ASP A 248 -26.80 -7.41 -11.04
N ARG A 249 -25.57 -6.96 -11.30
CA ARG A 249 -24.50 -7.74 -11.94
C ARG A 249 -24.17 -9.01 -11.15
N GLN A 250 -23.97 -8.88 -9.84
CA GLN A 250 -23.60 -10.00 -8.96
C GLN A 250 -24.68 -11.08 -8.94
N GLU A 251 -25.96 -10.71 -8.78
CA GLU A 251 -27.06 -11.67 -8.79
C GLU A 251 -27.15 -12.45 -10.10
N GLN A 252 -26.89 -11.82 -11.25
CA GLN A 252 -26.89 -12.51 -12.54
C GLN A 252 -25.74 -13.50 -12.68
N VAL A 253 -24.56 -13.16 -12.15
CA VAL A 253 -23.41 -14.07 -12.13
C VAL A 253 -23.66 -15.23 -11.18
N ASP A 254 -24.21 -14.98 -10.00
CA ASP A 254 -24.52 -16.01 -8.99
C ASP A 254 -25.59 -17.00 -9.51
N ASP A 255 -26.61 -16.50 -10.23
CA ASP A 255 -27.64 -17.35 -10.87
C ASP A 255 -27.07 -18.25 -11.98
N LEU A 256 -25.97 -17.84 -12.63
CA LEU A 256 -25.33 -18.61 -13.71
C LEU A 256 -24.27 -19.58 -13.20
N LEU A 257 -23.48 -19.17 -12.21
CA LEU A 257 -22.31 -19.90 -11.73
C LEU A 257 -22.61 -20.69 -10.46
N THR A 258 -23.60 -21.59 -10.55
CA THR A 258 -24.11 -22.35 -9.40
C THR A 258 -23.30 -23.59 -9.03
N GLY A 259 -22.39 -24.01 -9.92
CA GLY A 259 -21.67 -25.28 -9.84
C GLY A 259 -20.29 -25.20 -9.19
N GLY A 260 -19.53 -26.29 -9.36
CA GLY A 260 -18.13 -26.34 -8.95
C GLY A 260 -17.27 -25.46 -9.86
N LEU A 261 -16.49 -24.56 -9.24
CA LEU A 261 -15.66 -23.59 -9.94
C LEU A 261 -14.21 -24.08 -10.03
N ALA A 262 -13.62 -23.99 -11.21
CA ALA A 262 -12.18 -24.18 -11.43
C ALA A 262 -11.60 -22.95 -12.11
N VAL A 263 -10.60 -22.32 -11.49
CA VAL A 263 -9.98 -21.09 -12.00
C VAL A 263 -8.56 -21.38 -12.45
N ASP A 264 -8.24 -20.99 -13.68
CA ASP A 264 -6.88 -21.00 -14.23
C ASP A 264 -6.42 -19.54 -14.40
N LEU A 265 -5.50 -19.12 -13.54
CA LEU A 265 -5.00 -17.75 -13.50
C LEU A 265 -4.01 -17.47 -14.65
N ASP A 266 -3.30 -18.48 -15.14
CA ASP A 266 -2.37 -18.33 -16.26
C ASP A 266 -3.13 -18.15 -17.58
N ALA A 267 -4.14 -18.99 -17.80
CA ALA A 267 -5.02 -18.91 -18.96
C ALA A 267 -6.07 -17.78 -18.84
N ARG A 268 -6.25 -17.21 -17.64
CA ARG A 268 -7.31 -16.27 -17.28
C ARG A 268 -8.70 -16.82 -17.61
N THR A 269 -8.97 -18.06 -17.19
CA THR A 269 -10.25 -18.70 -17.40
C THR A 269 -10.88 -19.21 -16.11
N LEU A 270 -12.22 -19.27 -16.10
CA LEU A 270 -13.03 -19.88 -15.06
C LEU A 270 -13.93 -20.93 -15.72
N THR A 271 -13.91 -22.15 -15.20
CA THR A 271 -14.80 -23.22 -15.64
C THR A 271 -15.87 -23.49 -14.58
N CYS A 272 -17.13 -23.50 -15.01
CA CYS A 272 -18.29 -23.88 -14.21
C CYS A 272 -19.18 -24.81 -15.03
N ASP A 273 -19.53 -25.98 -14.49
CA ASP A 273 -20.43 -26.95 -15.13
C ASP A 273 -20.10 -27.24 -16.61
N GLY A 274 -18.80 -27.38 -16.90
CA GLY A 274 -18.29 -27.68 -18.25
C GLY A 274 -18.24 -26.51 -19.22
N HIS A 275 -18.65 -25.31 -18.81
CA HIS A 275 -18.51 -24.07 -19.59
C HIS A 275 -17.29 -23.30 -19.10
N THR A 276 -16.46 -22.82 -20.03
CA THR A 276 -15.28 -22.02 -19.74
C THR A 276 -15.50 -20.58 -20.15
N TYR A 277 -15.37 -19.68 -19.19
CA TYR A 277 -15.40 -18.23 -19.35
C TYR A 277 -13.96 -17.70 -19.28
N GLY A 278 -13.65 -16.66 -20.03
CA GLY A 278 -12.40 -15.92 -20.01
C GLY A 278 -12.47 -14.66 -19.14
N GLY A 279 -11.47 -13.79 -19.30
CA GLY A 279 -11.45 -12.46 -18.68
C GLY A 279 -11.17 -12.45 -17.18
N VAL A 280 -10.72 -13.58 -16.61
CA VAL A 280 -10.41 -13.68 -15.18
C VAL A 280 -9.35 -12.68 -14.76
N THR A 281 -9.62 -11.96 -13.67
CA THR A 281 -8.66 -11.13 -12.94
C THR A 281 -8.69 -11.52 -11.47
N LEU A 282 -7.56 -11.94 -10.90
CA LEU A 282 -7.49 -12.23 -9.47
C LEU A 282 -7.44 -10.90 -8.73
N LEU A 283 -8.47 -10.55 -7.97
CA LEU A 283 -8.51 -9.29 -7.22
C LEU A 283 -7.59 -9.38 -5.99
N GLY A 284 -7.85 -10.34 -5.12
CA GLY A 284 -7.14 -10.45 -3.85
C GLY A 284 -7.73 -11.52 -2.97
N SER A 285 -7.32 -11.53 -1.71
CA SER A 285 -7.85 -12.46 -0.71
C SER A 285 -8.08 -11.78 0.63
N PHE A 286 -9.08 -12.30 1.34
CA PHE A 286 -9.38 -11.95 2.71
C PHE A 286 -8.96 -13.09 3.65
N SER A 287 -8.31 -12.75 4.76
CA SER A 287 -7.92 -13.68 5.82
C SER A 287 -8.93 -13.65 6.96
N HIS A 288 -9.59 -14.78 7.24
CA HIS A 288 -10.52 -14.93 8.38
C HIS A 288 -9.79 -15.04 9.73
N LEU A 289 -8.46 -15.20 9.73
CA LEU A 289 -7.66 -15.27 10.96
C LEU A 289 -7.23 -13.89 11.45
N SER A 290 -6.78 -13.04 10.51
CA SER A 290 -6.24 -11.72 10.81
C SER A 290 -7.24 -10.60 10.52
N ASN A 291 -8.38 -10.89 9.88
CA ASN A 291 -9.33 -9.90 9.38
C ASN A 291 -8.67 -8.88 8.46
N THR A 292 -7.82 -9.37 7.55
CA THR A 292 -7.07 -8.51 6.63
C THR A 292 -7.38 -8.83 5.18
N TRP A 293 -7.36 -7.79 4.35
CA TRP A 293 -7.41 -7.91 2.90
C TRP A 293 -6.01 -7.76 2.32
N LEU A 294 -5.64 -8.64 1.39
CA LEU A 294 -4.41 -8.58 0.62
C LEU A 294 -4.74 -8.54 -0.87
N TRP A 295 -4.31 -7.48 -1.54
CA TRP A 295 -4.40 -7.37 -2.99
C TRP A 295 -3.47 -8.33 -3.71
N ALA A 296 -3.89 -8.88 -4.85
CA ALA A 296 -3.09 -9.83 -5.60
C ALA A 296 -1.74 -9.23 -6.06
N TRP A 297 -1.70 -7.94 -6.44
CA TRP A 297 -0.45 -7.26 -6.82
C TRP A 297 0.54 -7.09 -5.66
N ALA A 298 0.08 -7.21 -4.42
CA ALA A 298 0.89 -7.08 -3.21
C ALA A 298 1.30 -8.45 -2.65
N ASN A 299 0.83 -9.54 -3.27
CA ASN A 299 1.20 -10.89 -2.89
C ASN A 299 2.49 -11.29 -3.61
N GLU A 300 3.58 -11.46 -2.85
CA GLU A 300 4.91 -11.82 -3.36
C GLU A 300 4.94 -13.16 -4.11
N ALA A 301 3.93 -14.02 -3.92
CA ALA A 301 3.80 -15.27 -4.66
C ALA A 301 3.53 -15.05 -6.16
N PHE A 302 3.05 -13.86 -6.56
CA PHE A 302 2.76 -13.56 -7.95
C PHE A 302 3.67 -12.46 -8.51
N PRO A 303 4.24 -12.64 -9.71
CA PRO A 303 5.00 -11.60 -10.36
C PRO A 303 4.07 -10.47 -10.86
N ALA A 304 4.59 -9.24 -10.90
CA ALA A 304 3.79 -8.05 -11.24
C ALA A 304 3.23 -8.06 -12.68
N ASP A 305 3.83 -8.84 -13.58
CA ASP A 305 3.42 -9.03 -14.97
C ASP A 305 2.52 -10.26 -15.18
N HIS A 306 2.11 -10.94 -14.10
CA HIS A 306 1.21 -12.09 -14.18
C HIS A 306 -0.10 -11.71 -14.90
N PRO A 307 -0.57 -12.49 -15.89
CA PRO A 307 -1.69 -12.10 -16.76
C PRO A 307 -2.99 -11.82 -15.99
N ALA A 308 -3.31 -12.59 -14.94
CA ALA A 308 -4.47 -12.34 -14.08
C ALA A 308 -4.33 -11.14 -13.11
N ILE A 309 -3.17 -10.48 -13.02
CA ILE A 309 -2.91 -9.35 -12.12
C ILE A 309 -2.78 -8.04 -12.89
N VAL A 310 -2.21 -8.06 -14.10
CA VAL A 310 -2.00 -6.87 -14.94
C VAL A 310 -3.23 -5.93 -14.98
N PRO A 311 -4.48 -6.41 -15.13
CA PRO A 311 -5.65 -5.53 -15.16
C PRO A 311 -5.86 -4.71 -13.87
N LEU A 312 -5.40 -5.20 -12.71
CA LEU A 312 -5.53 -4.49 -11.44
C LEU A 312 -4.76 -3.19 -11.36
N ARG A 313 -3.81 -2.96 -12.28
CA ARG A 313 -3.15 -1.66 -12.40
C ARG A 313 -4.16 -0.51 -12.49
N ALA A 314 -5.26 -0.70 -13.22
CA ALA A 314 -6.31 0.31 -13.35
C ALA A 314 -6.99 0.64 -12.01
N VAL A 315 -7.21 -0.37 -11.17
CA VAL A 315 -7.79 -0.18 -9.82
C VAL A 315 -6.82 0.60 -8.94
N ARG A 316 -5.54 0.23 -8.95
CA ARG A 316 -4.50 0.90 -8.16
C ARG A 316 -4.28 2.32 -8.62
N GLU A 317 -4.16 2.56 -9.92
CA GLU A 317 -4.03 3.90 -10.50
C GLU A 317 -5.23 4.78 -10.14
N HIS A 318 -6.45 4.24 -10.19
CA HIS A 318 -7.63 4.97 -9.73
C HIS A 318 -7.55 5.33 -8.24
N GLY A 319 -7.10 4.38 -7.40
CA GLY A 319 -6.87 4.61 -5.98
C GLY A 319 -5.84 5.70 -5.71
N ASP A 320 -4.71 5.67 -6.42
CA ASP A 320 -3.64 6.66 -6.30
C ASP A 320 -4.09 8.05 -6.78
N GLU A 321 -4.81 8.13 -7.90
CA GLU A 321 -5.30 9.38 -8.48
C GLU A 321 -6.36 10.06 -7.59
N HIS A 322 -7.24 9.29 -6.97
CA HIS A 322 -8.37 9.80 -6.18
C HIS A 322 -8.11 9.77 -4.66
N GLY A 323 -6.94 9.29 -4.24
CA GLY A 323 -6.56 9.17 -2.84
C GLY A 323 -7.44 8.19 -2.04
N ILE A 324 -7.82 7.06 -2.65
CA ILE A 324 -8.61 5.97 -2.03
C ILE A 324 -7.66 4.87 -1.55
N ALA A 325 -7.43 4.81 -0.24
CA ALA A 325 -6.49 3.86 0.37
C ALA A 325 -6.81 2.41 0.05
N GLU A 326 -8.10 2.06 0.12
CA GLU A 326 -8.59 0.70 -0.04
C GLU A 326 -8.23 0.10 -1.40
N LEU A 327 -7.99 0.96 -2.40
CA LEU A 327 -7.61 0.59 -3.76
C LEU A 327 -6.11 0.76 -4.04
N ALA A 328 -5.41 1.61 -3.28
CA ALA A 328 -4.00 1.94 -3.50
C ALA A 328 -3.04 1.11 -2.62
N ALA A 329 -3.37 0.92 -1.35
CA ALA A 329 -2.53 0.18 -0.42
C ALA A 329 -2.73 -1.32 -0.61
N GLY A 330 -1.61 -2.05 -0.71
CA GLY A 330 -1.58 -3.48 -1.01
C GLY A 330 -2.22 -4.36 0.08
N HIS A 331 -2.32 -3.86 1.30
CA HIS A 331 -2.90 -4.55 2.45
C HIS A 331 -3.84 -3.62 3.21
N GLN A 332 -4.98 -4.14 3.69
CA GLN A 332 -5.90 -3.42 4.56
C GLN A 332 -6.15 -4.21 5.85
N ASP A 333 -6.08 -3.54 6.98
CA ASP A 333 -6.58 -4.04 8.25
C ASP A 333 -8.07 -3.72 8.37
N LEU A 334 -8.90 -4.76 8.40
CA LEU A 334 -10.35 -4.65 8.51
C LEU A 334 -10.85 -5.13 9.88
N SER A 335 -9.95 -5.41 10.84
CA SER A 335 -10.30 -5.97 12.14
C SER A 335 -11.19 -5.06 13.00
N GLY A 336 -11.18 -3.75 12.74
CA GLY A 336 -12.05 -2.76 13.38
C GLY A 336 -13.49 -2.76 12.87
N PHE A 337 -13.77 -3.38 11.72
CA PHE A 337 -15.10 -3.39 11.12
C PHE A 337 -16.06 -4.31 11.89
N PRO A 338 -17.36 -3.95 12.00
CA PRO A 338 -18.38 -4.86 12.58
C PRO A 338 -18.50 -6.19 11.84
N ASP A 339 -18.33 -6.16 10.51
CA ASP A 339 -18.24 -7.34 9.65
C ASP A 339 -17.06 -7.16 8.67
N PRO A 340 -15.86 -7.65 9.05
CA PRO A 340 -14.65 -7.51 8.22
C PRO A 340 -14.75 -8.21 6.87
N HIS A 341 -15.48 -9.34 6.80
CA HIS A 341 -15.66 -10.07 5.55
C HIS A 341 -16.57 -9.32 4.58
N GLN A 342 -17.62 -8.68 5.09
CA GLN A 342 -18.46 -7.78 4.30
C GLN A 342 -17.65 -6.60 3.77
N ALA A 343 -16.80 -5.98 4.58
CA ALA A 343 -15.92 -4.89 4.16
C ALA A 343 -14.97 -5.32 3.02
N ALA A 344 -14.34 -6.50 3.14
CA ALA A 344 -13.52 -7.08 2.07
C ALA A 344 -14.33 -7.32 0.79
N THR A 345 -15.56 -7.80 0.93
CA THR A 345 -16.46 -8.04 -0.21
C THR A 345 -16.82 -6.73 -0.91
N SER A 346 -17.05 -5.64 -0.16
CA SER A 346 -17.27 -4.31 -0.72
C SER A 346 -16.07 -3.80 -1.52
N ILE A 347 -14.84 -4.02 -1.05
CA ILE A 347 -13.60 -3.72 -1.79
C ILE A 347 -13.57 -4.49 -3.11
N ALA A 348 -13.81 -5.80 -3.06
CA ALA A 348 -13.77 -6.67 -4.23
C ALA A 348 -14.81 -6.27 -5.29
N ILE A 349 -16.09 -6.12 -4.90
CA ILE A 349 -17.19 -5.79 -5.81
C ILE A 349 -17.00 -4.41 -6.44
N THR A 350 -16.63 -3.39 -5.64
CA THR A 350 -16.39 -2.03 -6.13
C THR A 350 -15.28 -2.03 -7.19
N SER A 351 -14.23 -2.81 -6.95
CA SER A 351 -13.09 -2.92 -7.86
C SER A 351 -13.42 -3.70 -9.13
N GLY A 352 -14.23 -4.75 -9.04
CA GLY A 352 -14.75 -5.46 -10.21
C GLY A 352 -15.58 -4.54 -11.12
N MET A 353 -16.36 -3.62 -10.53
CA MET A 353 -17.10 -2.60 -11.29
C MET A 353 -16.20 -1.56 -11.94
N LEU A 354 -15.10 -1.15 -11.28
CA LEU A 354 -14.11 -0.26 -11.89
C LEU A 354 -13.44 -0.88 -13.12
N LEU A 355 -13.21 -2.21 -13.10
CA LEU A 355 -12.68 -2.95 -14.25
C LEU A 355 -13.70 -3.13 -15.39
N GLY A 356 -14.99 -2.87 -15.15
CA GLY A 356 -16.04 -2.90 -16.17
C GLY A 356 -16.67 -4.28 -16.46
N GLY A 357 -16.23 -5.34 -15.78
CA GLY A 357 -16.71 -6.71 -16.06
C GLY A 357 -18.03 -7.11 -15.41
N ASN A 358 -18.40 -8.38 -15.54
CA ASN A 358 -19.72 -8.92 -15.25
C ASN A 358 -20.00 -9.15 -13.76
N GLY A 359 -19.00 -9.40 -12.93
CA GLY A 359 -19.18 -9.61 -11.49
C GLY A 359 -17.94 -10.16 -10.80
N VAL A 360 -18.08 -10.53 -9.52
CA VAL A 360 -17.00 -11.08 -8.71
C VAL A 360 -17.41 -12.42 -8.14
N VAL A 361 -16.55 -13.42 -8.28
CA VAL A 361 -16.74 -14.75 -7.71
C VAL A 361 -15.78 -14.91 -6.55
N SER A 362 -16.28 -15.44 -5.43
CA SER A 362 -15.46 -15.72 -4.24
C SER A 362 -15.34 -17.22 -3.99
N HIS A 363 -14.17 -17.67 -3.55
CA HIS A 363 -13.94 -19.07 -3.19
C HIS A 363 -13.15 -19.20 -1.88
N GLY A 364 -13.52 -20.16 -1.04
CA GLY A 364 -12.79 -20.46 0.19
C GLY A 364 -11.40 -21.02 -0.11
N ILE A 365 -10.38 -20.51 0.57
CA ILE A 365 -8.99 -20.97 0.47
C ILE A 365 -8.46 -21.36 1.85
N ASN A 366 -7.34 -22.08 1.88
CA ASN A 366 -6.66 -22.48 3.14
C ASN A 366 -7.61 -23.19 4.12
N ASP A 367 -8.38 -24.17 3.65
CA ASP A 367 -9.41 -24.89 4.41
C ASP A 367 -10.48 -23.97 5.04
N GLY A 368 -10.87 -22.92 4.30
CA GLY A 368 -11.86 -21.94 4.76
C GLY A 368 -11.30 -20.86 5.70
N ARG A 369 -9.99 -20.82 5.92
CA ARG A 369 -9.33 -19.74 6.69
C ARG A 369 -9.10 -18.46 5.89
N GLY A 370 -9.36 -18.49 4.59
CA GLY A 370 -9.45 -17.28 3.78
C GLY A 370 -10.50 -17.37 2.67
N THR A 371 -10.74 -16.25 2.00
CA THR A 371 -11.57 -16.16 0.80
C THR A 371 -10.76 -15.49 -0.31
N ALA A 372 -10.65 -16.11 -1.48
CA ALA A 372 -10.10 -15.47 -2.68
C ALA A 372 -11.22 -14.87 -3.52
N TYR A 373 -10.97 -13.73 -4.15
CA TYR A 373 -11.94 -13.01 -4.98
C TYR A 373 -11.41 -12.85 -6.39
N VAL A 374 -12.24 -13.23 -7.36
CA VAL A 374 -11.92 -13.25 -8.79
C VAL A 374 -12.95 -12.45 -9.54
N HIS A 375 -12.51 -11.47 -10.30
CA HIS A 375 -13.36 -10.71 -11.22
C HIS A 375 -13.48 -11.45 -12.56
N LEU A 376 -14.68 -11.41 -13.14
CA LEU A 376 -14.98 -11.97 -14.46
C LEU A 376 -15.39 -10.86 -15.42
N ASP A 377 -14.84 -10.90 -16.63
CA ASP A 377 -15.18 -10.03 -17.75
C ASP A 377 -15.24 -10.86 -19.03
N ASP A 378 -16.32 -11.62 -19.17
CA ASP A 378 -16.53 -12.50 -20.31
C ASP A 378 -17.72 -12.03 -21.16
N PRO A 379 -17.54 -11.80 -22.47
CA PRO A 379 -18.63 -11.35 -23.35
C PRO A 379 -19.83 -12.30 -23.46
N ALA A 380 -19.69 -13.58 -23.09
CA ALA A 380 -20.78 -14.55 -23.04
C ALA A 380 -21.64 -14.41 -21.79
N LEU A 381 -21.16 -13.72 -20.75
CA LEU A 381 -21.97 -13.39 -19.58
C LEU A 381 -22.92 -12.23 -19.91
N PRO A 382 -24.16 -12.26 -19.41
CA PRO A 382 -25.16 -11.25 -19.72
C PRO A 382 -24.72 -9.87 -19.21
N ALA A 383 -25.06 -8.84 -19.99
CA ALA A 383 -25.03 -7.47 -19.51
C ALA A 383 -26.34 -7.19 -18.76
N ALA A 384 -26.23 -6.61 -17.56
CA ALA A 384 -27.39 -6.21 -16.78
C ALA A 384 -28.15 -5.05 -17.46
N ALA A 385 -29.28 -5.36 -18.10
CA ALA A 385 -30.22 -4.36 -18.59
C ALA A 385 -31.08 -3.81 -17.44
N PHE A 386 -31.54 -2.57 -17.55
CA PHE A 386 -32.42 -1.99 -16.53
C PHE A 386 -33.72 -2.79 -16.39
N ASP A 387 -34.00 -3.26 -15.17
CA ASP A 387 -35.23 -3.97 -14.81
C ASP A 387 -36.06 -3.16 -13.79
N ARG A 388 -37.27 -2.78 -14.19
CA ARG A 388 -38.22 -2.02 -13.37
C ARG A 388 -38.62 -2.74 -12.08
N LEU A 389 -38.70 -4.07 -12.12
CA LEU A 389 -39.15 -4.88 -10.99
C LEU A 389 -38.06 -5.05 -9.94
N ARG A 390 -36.79 -5.10 -10.37
CA ARG A 390 -35.64 -5.25 -9.48
C ARG A 390 -35.11 -3.93 -8.95
N ALA A 391 -35.23 -2.84 -9.71
CA ALA A 391 -34.72 -1.52 -9.36
C ALA A 391 -35.06 -1.07 -7.92
N PRO A 392 -36.31 -1.18 -7.42
CA PRO A 392 -36.63 -0.74 -6.05
C PRO A 392 -35.87 -1.51 -4.98
N ARG A 393 -35.74 -2.84 -5.13
CA ARG A 393 -35.01 -3.68 -4.17
C ARG A 393 -33.53 -3.36 -4.21
N LEU A 394 -32.92 -3.32 -5.40
CA LEU A 394 -31.49 -3.03 -5.58
C LEU A 394 -31.09 -1.69 -4.95
N LEU A 395 -31.85 -0.64 -5.24
CA LEU A 395 -31.63 0.70 -4.68
C LEU A 395 -31.80 0.74 -3.16
N THR A 396 -32.81 0.06 -2.63
CA THR A 396 -33.06 0.02 -1.17
C THR A 396 -31.97 -0.77 -0.45
N THR A 397 -31.56 -1.92 -0.99
CA THR A 397 -30.46 -2.74 -0.45
C THR A 397 -29.15 -1.95 -0.44
N ALA A 398 -28.81 -1.29 -1.55
CA ALA A 398 -27.61 -0.46 -1.64
C ALA A 398 -27.63 0.75 -0.71
N ALA A 399 -28.76 1.45 -0.62
CA ALA A 399 -28.92 2.54 0.34
C ALA A 399 -28.85 2.07 1.80
N GLY A 400 -29.24 0.82 2.09
CA GLY A 400 -29.11 0.21 3.41
C GLY A 400 -27.66 -0.02 3.84
N ILE A 401 -26.78 -0.33 2.87
CA ILE A 401 -25.33 -0.51 3.12
C ILE A 401 -24.63 0.84 3.25
N PHE A 402 -25.06 1.84 2.46
CA PHE A 402 -24.51 3.19 2.49
C PHE A 402 -25.58 4.23 2.85
N PRO A 403 -26.07 4.26 4.10
CA PRO A 403 -27.20 5.10 4.49
C PRO A 403 -26.92 6.61 4.33
N GLY A 404 -25.68 7.05 4.60
CA GLY A 404 -25.24 8.43 4.37
C GLY A 404 -25.09 8.82 2.88
N GLU A 405 -25.21 7.85 1.97
CA GLU A 405 -24.99 8.03 0.53
C GLU A 405 -26.20 7.60 -0.33
N ALA A 406 -27.38 7.43 0.26
CA ALA A 406 -28.57 6.93 -0.44
C ALA A 406 -28.88 7.69 -1.75
N ARG A 407 -28.69 9.02 -1.75
CA ARG A 407 -28.83 9.84 -2.97
C ARG A 407 -27.79 9.50 -4.04
N ARG A 408 -26.54 9.24 -3.63
CA ARG A 408 -25.45 8.85 -4.53
C ARG A 408 -25.68 7.47 -5.13
N VAL A 409 -26.19 6.53 -4.34
CA VAL A 409 -26.65 5.21 -4.82
C VAL A 409 -27.65 5.38 -5.96
N VAL A 410 -28.68 6.20 -5.76
CA VAL A 410 -29.71 6.45 -6.78
C VAL A 410 -29.11 7.09 -8.03
N ARG A 411 -28.28 8.13 -7.87
CA ARG A 411 -27.62 8.78 -9.02
C ARG A 411 -26.77 7.80 -9.81
N GLY A 412 -25.93 7.04 -9.13
CA GLY A 412 -25.03 6.10 -9.78
C GLY A 412 -25.76 5.00 -10.53
N PHE A 413 -26.82 4.43 -9.94
CA PHE A 413 -27.67 3.46 -10.62
C PHE A 413 -28.35 4.02 -11.88
N LEU A 414 -28.94 5.21 -11.78
CA LEU A 414 -29.60 5.86 -12.91
C LEU A 414 -28.58 6.21 -14.00
N SER A 415 -27.42 6.76 -13.64
CA SER A 415 -26.33 7.05 -14.57
C SER A 415 -25.80 5.78 -15.26
N HIS A 416 -25.64 4.68 -14.53
CA HIS A 416 -25.20 3.39 -15.07
C HIS A 416 -26.13 2.91 -16.20
N HIS A 417 -27.44 3.06 -16.02
CA HIS A 417 -28.44 2.70 -17.02
C HIS A 417 -28.78 3.83 -18.01
N GLY A 418 -27.98 4.90 -18.06
CA GLY A 418 -28.12 5.97 -19.06
C GLY A 418 -29.36 6.87 -18.89
N PHE A 419 -29.91 6.97 -17.67
CA PHE A 419 -31.01 7.87 -17.37
C PHE A 419 -30.52 9.32 -17.34
N ARG A 420 -31.34 10.24 -17.85
CA ARG A 420 -31.18 11.68 -17.60
C ARG A 420 -31.77 12.00 -16.23
N ILE A 421 -30.96 12.63 -15.37
CA ILE A 421 -31.30 12.87 -13.97
C ILE A 421 -31.69 14.34 -13.77
N ARG A 422 -32.76 14.57 -13.01
CA ARG A 422 -33.14 15.86 -12.42
C ARG A 422 -33.26 15.69 -10.91
N GLU A 423 -32.69 16.63 -10.17
CA GLU A 423 -32.57 16.52 -8.71
C GLU A 423 -33.07 17.80 -8.04
N SER A 424 -33.83 17.63 -6.96
CA SER A 424 -34.20 18.68 -5.99
C SER A 424 -33.85 18.20 -4.58
N ALA A 425 -34.00 19.06 -3.56
CA ALA A 425 -33.71 18.66 -2.17
C ALA A 425 -34.48 17.40 -1.74
N GLU A 426 -35.73 17.24 -2.18
CA GLU A 426 -36.61 16.14 -1.73
C GLU A 426 -36.68 14.97 -2.71
N VAL A 427 -36.30 15.14 -3.97
CA VAL A 427 -36.59 14.14 -5.03
C VAL A 427 -35.45 14.03 -6.04
N ILE A 428 -35.18 12.81 -6.49
CA ILE A 428 -34.39 12.50 -7.69
C ILE A 428 -35.31 11.83 -8.73
N ASP A 429 -35.38 12.43 -9.91
CA ASP A 429 -36.15 11.95 -11.06
C ASP A 429 -35.19 11.55 -12.19
N GLY A 430 -35.27 10.29 -12.62
CA GLY A 430 -34.57 9.74 -13.76
C GLY A 430 -35.52 9.45 -14.93
N ARG A 431 -35.10 9.75 -16.16
CA ARG A 431 -35.80 9.33 -17.39
C ARG A 431 -34.85 8.66 -18.38
N SER A 432 -35.17 7.44 -18.83
CA SER A 432 -34.39 6.72 -19.83
C SER A 432 -34.79 7.12 -21.25
N GLY A 433 -33.92 6.86 -22.24
CA GLY A 433 -34.27 7.01 -23.66
C GLY A 433 -35.36 6.05 -24.13
N ALA A 434 -35.61 4.95 -23.39
CA ALA A 434 -36.63 3.94 -23.68
C ALA A 434 -38.01 4.26 -23.07
N GLY A 435 -38.13 5.42 -22.40
CA GLY A 435 -39.36 5.90 -21.77
C GLY A 435 -39.57 5.42 -20.34
N ASP A 436 -38.57 4.78 -19.71
CA ASP A 436 -38.66 4.40 -18.30
C ASP A 436 -38.46 5.62 -17.41
N GLN A 437 -39.20 5.67 -16.30
CA GLN A 437 -39.10 6.72 -15.30
C GLN A 437 -38.87 6.10 -13.92
N VAL A 438 -37.92 6.69 -13.19
CA VAL A 438 -37.66 6.36 -11.78
C VAL A 438 -37.72 7.66 -10.99
N THR A 439 -38.56 7.69 -9.97
CA THR A 439 -38.69 8.82 -9.05
C THR A 439 -38.41 8.31 -7.64
N VAL A 440 -37.41 8.89 -6.97
CA VAL A 440 -37.04 8.56 -5.59
C VAL A 440 -37.19 9.80 -4.73
N GLY A 441 -38.04 9.71 -3.70
CA GLY A 441 -38.22 10.75 -2.70
C GLY A 441 -37.38 10.48 -1.45
N PHE A 442 -36.91 11.53 -0.81
CA PHE A 442 -36.02 11.47 0.35
C PHE A 442 -36.63 12.16 1.56
N THR A 443 -36.22 11.71 2.76
CA THR A 443 -36.47 12.41 4.02
C THR A 443 -35.48 13.56 4.20
N GLY A 444 -35.72 14.44 5.19
CA GLY A 444 -34.83 15.58 5.46
C GLY A 444 -33.42 15.19 5.90
N ASP A 445 -33.26 13.99 6.46
CA ASP A 445 -32.01 13.32 6.82
C ASP A 445 -31.42 12.47 5.68
N GLY A 446 -32.02 12.51 4.48
CA GLY A 446 -31.43 11.96 3.25
C GLY A 446 -31.71 10.47 2.98
N LEU A 447 -32.54 9.80 3.77
CA LEU A 447 -32.95 8.42 3.56
C LEU A 447 -34.02 8.31 2.46
N ILE A 448 -34.09 7.15 1.79
CA ILE A 448 -35.16 6.89 0.80
C ILE A 448 -36.51 6.79 1.53
N ARG A 449 -37.42 7.71 1.22
CA ARG A 449 -38.78 7.77 1.75
C ARG A 449 -39.77 6.97 0.91
N ALA A 450 -39.68 7.13 -0.40
CA ALA A 450 -40.62 6.53 -1.35
C ALA A 450 -39.95 6.37 -2.71
N MET A 451 -40.41 5.41 -3.49
CA MET A 451 -39.91 5.18 -4.84
C MET A 451 -41.05 4.80 -5.78
N THR A 452 -41.00 5.31 -7.00
CA THR A 452 -41.91 4.94 -8.08
C THR A 452 -41.09 4.62 -9.31
N VAL A 453 -41.34 3.45 -9.90
CA VAL A 453 -40.71 3.02 -11.14
C VAL A 453 -41.81 2.70 -12.14
N GLY A 454 -41.74 3.30 -13.32
CA GLY A 454 -42.78 3.18 -14.34
C GLY A 454 -42.24 3.40 -15.74
N ARG A 455 -43.16 3.45 -16.70
CA ARG A 455 -42.87 3.82 -18.08
C ARG A 455 -43.87 4.89 -18.51
N GLU A 456 -43.40 5.94 -19.16
CA GLU A 456 -44.33 6.87 -19.79
C GLU A 456 -45.15 6.14 -20.87
N PRO A 457 -46.47 6.38 -20.96
CA PRO A 457 -47.24 5.90 -22.08
C PRO A 457 -46.65 6.50 -23.36
N ALA A 458 -46.38 5.66 -24.36
CA ALA A 458 -45.97 6.14 -25.68
C ALA A 458 -47.01 7.15 -26.16
N GLY A 459 -46.60 8.39 -26.40
CA GLY A 459 -47.50 9.44 -26.91
C GLY A 459 -48.17 8.93 -28.19
N GLY A 460 -49.49 8.80 -28.15
CA GLY A 460 -50.33 8.37 -29.28
C GLY A 460 -50.51 9.45 -30.33
#